data_AF-A0A1F5AL16-F1
#
_entry.id   AF-A0A1F5AL16-F1
#
_cell.length_a   1.000
_cell.length_b   1.000
_cell.length_c   1.000
_cell.angle_alpha   90.00
_cell.angle_beta   90.00
_cell.angle_gamma   90.00
#
_symmetry.space_group_name_H-M   'P 1'
#
loop_
_entity.id
_entity.type
_entity.pdbx_description
1 polymer ?
#
loop_
_entity_poly.entity_id
_entity_poly.type
_entity_poly.pdbx_seq_one_letter_code
_entity_poly.pdbx_strand_id
1 'polypeptide(L)'
;MAKQAKTRLMATLGIACISLIFSTSTASQSQKAASGSLPPIDPQRVQDQDLMTWDDYRPIPGRSWAEPSIKPERGFRLAVVGIDFPGQPFVVSLPKGSDPFGNPQIDPVAREKVSQFYADFFMKPSEVNHGQTINGYWMEQSRGKFGITEVEVYGPYRMPKPIWAYGLNEYGQNAETPDGIRADSRMERDCDAVWMAELGKDVRKNFDAILRLYASYDETGVWQEFGEMKFNTKEDIPPEWGNPNPSKPRWIPTRYVEWTSWLAGSQQWGLSSMRQGENSGTITHELGHFAFSLPDLNNNPYVKPYRRVAAGPWDMMDRGSFNGPGGPHRRWVVPPTQGAAMPAGLMVRNRLENKFIDESVLLTLGRDGLAKSGLAVAEVRARAVAPLPGTYAGIVIKLDGEKPGDLTPPDDPAVNPLSAGTPNYAFYTLEVVQRIGYDSFTPDNGVLIAKNKDSLRGRNGGPNEFNSYIWVIDAHPEDIHVVDYVKPNGEKVMRTVADYRQLNDALFHAGLDSGSQYEWEDTPNRLHFYVID
;
A
#
# COMPACT_ATOMS: atom_id res chain seq x y z
N MET A 1 -62.24 -7.30 46.46
CA MET A 1 -62.13 -8.67 47.01
C MET A 1 -60.68 -8.85 47.47
N ALA A 2 -60.34 -8.58 48.74
CA ALA A 2 -60.28 -9.54 49.86
C ALA A 2 -59.49 -10.81 49.51
N LYS A 3 -58.53 -11.35 50.27
CA LYS A 3 -57.77 -10.98 51.49
C LYS A 3 -56.76 -12.14 51.70
N GLN A 4 -55.60 -11.83 52.27
CA GLN A 4 -54.84 -12.61 53.28
C GLN A 4 -54.55 -14.12 53.11
N ALA A 5 -53.24 -14.41 53.05
CA ALA A 5 -52.44 -15.24 53.98
C ALA A 5 -53.12 -16.32 54.86
N LYS A 6 -52.53 -17.52 54.91
CA LYS A 6 -51.78 -18.02 56.09
C LYS A 6 -51.23 -19.45 55.92
N THR A 7 -50.02 -19.59 56.45
CA THR A 7 -49.22 -20.75 56.83
C THR A 7 -49.98 -21.87 57.56
N ARG A 8 -49.53 -23.13 57.42
CA ARG A 8 -49.49 -24.10 58.53
C ARG A 8 -48.47 -25.22 58.32
N LEU A 9 -47.88 -25.58 59.45
CA LEU A 9 -46.75 -26.46 59.74
C LEU A 9 -47.27 -27.85 60.18
N MET A 10 -46.53 -28.94 59.91
CA MET A 10 -46.47 -30.22 60.66
C MET A 10 -45.37 -31.09 59.98
N ALA A 11 -44.20 -31.42 60.56
CA ALA A 11 -43.89 -32.35 61.67
C ALA A 11 -44.58 -33.73 61.45
N THR A 12 -43.95 -34.91 61.41
CA THR A 12 -42.74 -35.41 62.10
C THR A 12 -42.41 -36.87 61.67
N LEU A 13 -41.17 -37.31 61.96
CA LEU A 13 -40.68 -38.67 62.30
C LEU A 13 -40.44 -39.76 61.22
N GLY A 14 -39.25 -40.38 61.26
CA GLY A 14 -39.04 -41.72 60.68
C GLY A 14 -37.61 -42.24 60.51
N ILE A 15 -36.84 -42.35 61.62
CA ILE A 15 -35.87 -43.41 61.98
C ILE A 15 -34.86 -43.92 60.92
N ALA A 16 -33.57 -43.80 61.31
CA ALA A 16 -32.39 -44.35 60.67
C ALA A 16 -32.22 -45.87 60.84
N CYS A 17 -31.59 -46.53 59.86
CA CYS A 17 -30.76 -47.71 60.08
C CYS A 17 -29.57 -47.74 59.10
N ILE A 18 -28.42 -48.04 59.69
CA ILE A 18 -27.05 -47.94 59.18
C ILE A 18 -26.66 -49.23 58.43
N SER A 19 -25.97 -49.07 57.30
CA SER A 19 -25.08 -50.09 56.71
C SER A 19 -23.82 -49.40 56.19
N LEU A 20 -22.69 -50.05 56.36
CA LEU A 20 -21.38 -49.46 56.61
C LEU A 20 -20.41 -49.91 55.49
N ILE A 21 -19.35 -49.11 55.27
CA ILE A 21 -18.06 -49.43 54.60
C ILE A 21 -18.11 -49.35 53.05
N PHE A 22 -17.23 -48.66 52.28
CA PHE A 22 -15.78 -48.46 52.33
C PHE A 22 -15.33 -47.07 51.81
N SER A 23 -14.25 -46.57 52.41
CA SER A 23 -13.53 -45.36 52.07
C SER A 23 -12.72 -45.50 50.78
N THR A 24 -12.91 -44.58 49.83
CA THR A 24 -11.82 -44.08 48.97
C THR A 24 -11.81 -42.56 49.04
N SER A 25 -10.83 -42.03 49.76
CA SER A 25 -10.53 -40.60 49.79
C SER A 25 -9.97 -40.18 48.44
N THR A 26 -10.85 -39.75 47.53
CA THR A 26 -10.43 -38.89 46.43
C THR A 26 -10.36 -37.48 46.97
N ALA A 27 -9.13 -36.98 47.10
CA ALA A 27 -8.92 -35.56 47.32
C ALA A 27 -9.67 -34.82 46.21
N SER A 28 -10.71 -34.08 46.58
CA SER A 28 -11.26 -33.05 45.72
C SER A 28 -10.12 -32.08 45.46
N GLN A 29 -9.46 -32.22 44.31
CA GLN A 29 -8.68 -31.15 43.74
C GLN A 29 -9.66 -30.00 43.62
N SER A 30 -9.54 -29.01 44.51
CA SER A 30 -10.04 -27.69 44.24
C SER A 30 -9.50 -27.34 42.87
N GLN A 31 -10.38 -27.24 41.86
CA GLN A 31 -10.04 -26.54 40.65
C GLN A 31 -9.60 -25.16 41.11
N LYS A 32 -8.27 -24.93 41.11
CA LYS A 32 -7.74 -23.58 41.04
C LYS A 32 -8.49 -22.96 39.87
N ALA A 33 -9.30 -21.95 40.15
CA ALA A 33 -9.72 -21.03 39.11
C ALA A 33 -8.45 -20.67 38.34
N ALA A 34 -8.40 -21.02 37.05
CA ALA A 34 -7.37 -20.51 36.19
C ALA A 34 -7.39 -18.99 36.38
N SER A 35 -6.31 -18.43 36.91
CA SER A 35 -6.08 -17.00 36.87
C SER A 35 -6.29 -16.59 35.42
N GLY A 36 -7.33 -15.80 35.14
CA GLY A 36 -7.53 -15.25 33.81
C GLY A 36 -6.24 -14.58 33.38
N SER A 37 -5.75 -14.89 32.18
CA SER A 37 -4.62 -14.19 31.60
C SER A 37 -4.92 -12.68 31.64
N LEU A 38 -3.95 -11.89 32.09
CA LEU A 38 -4.05 -10.44 31.95
C LEU A 38 -4.17 -10.14 30.44
N PRO A 39 -5.05 -9.21 30.02
CA PRO A 39 -5.10 -8.82 28.62
C PRO A 39 -3.73 -8.27 28.20
N PRO A 40 -3.31 -8.48 26.94
CA PRO A 40 -2.08 -7.89 26.43
C PRO A 40 -2.14 -6.37 26.53
N ILE A 41 -1.00 -5.75 26.84
CA ILE A 41 -0.86 -4.29 26.94
C ILE A 41 -1.01 -3.60 25.58
N ASP A 42 -0.51 -4.26 24.53
CA ASP A 42 -0.55 -3.80 23.14
C ASP A 42 -0.97 -4.98 22.24
N PRO A 43 -2.28 -5.32 22.17
CA PRO A 43 -2.76 -6.38 21.28
C PRO A 43 -2.57 -5.99 19.82
N GLN A 44 -1.95 -6.86 19.04
CA GLN A 44 -1.90 -6.76 17.59
C GLN A 44 -3.31 -6.84 17.00
N ARG A 45 -3.60 -5.93 16.07
CA ARG A 45 -4.92 -5.83 15.41
C ARG A 45 -4.74 -5.55 13.94
N VAL A 46 -4.30 -6.59 13.23
CA VAL A 46 -4.19 -6.60 11.78
C VAL A 46 -5.57 -6.42 11.17
N GLN A 47 -5.71 -5.42 10.32
CA GLN A 47 -6.88 -5.18 9.49
C GLN A 47 -6.47 -5.36 8.03
N ASP A 48 -7.16 -6.28 7.35
CA ASP A 48 -6.96 -6.44 5.93
C ASP A 48 -7.45 -5.20 5.18
N GLN A 49 -6.62 -4.72 4.26
CA GLN A 49 -6.89 -3.52 3.48
C GLN A 49 -8.13 -3.67 2.59
N ASP A 50 -8.42 -4.90 2.15
CA ASP A 50 -9.61 -5.24 1.37
C ASP A 50 -10.92 -4.98 2.15
N LEU A 51 -10.83 -4.93 3.48
CA LEU A 51 -11.95 -4.70 4.40
C LEU A 51 -12.03 -3.27 4.93
N MET A 52 -11.04 -2.42 4.62
CA MET A 52 -11.04 -1.04 5.08
C MET A 52 -12.00 -0.17 4.27
N THR A 53 -12.56 0.84 4.92
CA THR A 53 -13.45 1.84 4.35
C THR A 53 -12.99 3.24 4.76
N TRP A 54 -13.64 4.29 4.25
CA TRP A 54 -13.36 5.65 4.73
C TRP A 54 -13.66 5.85 6.22
N ASP A 55 -14.45 4.98 6.85
CA ASP A 55 -14.69 5.00 8.30
C ASP A 55 -13.45 4.59 9.11
N ASP A 56 -12.42 4.04 8.48
CA ASP A 56 -11.13 3.71 9.11
C ASP A 56 -10.16 4.90 9.11
N TYR A 57 -10.45 5.99 8.38
CA TYR A 57 -9.60 7.17 8.39
C TYR A 57 -9.57 7.83 9.77
N ARG A 58 -8.37 8.14 10.25
CA ARG A 58 -8.14 8.89 11.50
C ARG A 58 -7.18 10.03 11.17
N PRO A 59 -7.58 11.31 11.33
CA PRO A 59 -6.66 12.41 11.05
C PRO A 59 -5.49 12.41 12.04
N ILE A 60 -4.34 12.97 11.64
CA ILE A 60 -3.28 13.29 12.60
C ILE A 60 -3.78 14.36 13.60
N PRO A 61 -3.27 14.37 14.84
CA PRO A 61 -3.66 15.36 15.83
C PRO A 61 -3.15 16.77 15.48
N GLY A 62 -4.01 17.78 15.68
CA GLY A 62 -3.62 19.19 15.76
C GLY A 62 -3.29 19.89 14.43
N ARG A 63 -3.30 19.21 13.30
CA ARG A 63 -3.03 19.82 11.98
C ARG A 63 -3.69 19.03 10.85
N SER A 64 -4.26 19.75 9.88
CA SER A 64 -4.63 19.18 8.58
C SER A 64 -3.63 19.69 7.55
N TRP A 65 -2.89 18.78 6.92
CA TRP A 65 -1.88 19.14 5.90
C TRP A 65 -2.47 19.42 4.53
N ALA A 66 -3.75 19.09 4.33
CA ALA A 66 -4.49 19.41 3.12
C ALA A 66 -5.04 20.85 3.13
N GLU A 67 -4.87 21.60 4.22
CA GLU A 67 -5.29 23.01 4.34
C GLU A 67 -4.57 23.91 3.32
N PRO A 68 -5.29 24.55 2.37
CA PRO A 68 -4.68 25.34 1.31
C PRO A 68 -3.90 26.58 1.78
N SER A 69 -4.11 27.01 3.03
CA SER A 69 -3.42 28.16 3.62
C SER A 69 -1.97 27.87 4.03
N ILE A 70 -1.60 26.59 4.16
CA ILE A 70 -0.25 26.18 4.56
C ILE A 70 0.67 26.24 3.34
N LYS A 71 1.74 27.04 3.44
CA LYS A 71 2.74 27.18 2.37
C LYS A 71 3.94 26.26 2.63
N PRO A 72 4.40 25.49 1.62
CA PRO A 72 5.61 24.70 1.78
C PRO A 72 6.88 25.55 1.74
N GLU A 73 7.98 25.02 2.28
CA GLU A 73 9.31 25.62 2.14
C GLU A 73 9.81 25.55 0.68
N ARG A 74 9.63 24.39 0.02
CA ARG A 74 9.88 24.17 -1.40
C ARG A 74 8.56 23.95 -2.13
N GLY A 75 8.22 24.88 -3.01
CA GLY A 75 7.12 24.72 -3.96
C GLY A 75 7.48 23.81 -5.14
N PHE A 76 6.44 23.27 -5.77
CA PHE A 76 6.51 22.43 -6.95
C PHE A 76 5.41 22.82 -7.93
N ARG A 77 5.79 23.01 -9.21
CA ARG A 77 4.90 23.47 -10.27
C ARG A 77 4.53 22.31 -11.18
N LEU A 78 3.23 22.06 -11.32
CA LEU A 78 2.69 20.94 -12.08
C LEU A 78 1.85 21.44 -13.25
N ALA A 79 2.07 20.92 -14.44
CA ALA A 79 1.08 21.00 -15.52
C ALA A 79 0.20 19.75 -15.49
N VAL A 80 -1.12 19.91 -15.55
CA VAL A 80 -2.08 18.83 -15.77
C VAL A 80 -2.58 18.93 -17.20
N VAL A 81 -2.23 17.95 -18.03
CA VAL A 81 -2.60 17.89 -19.44
C VAL A 81 -3.58 16.74 -19.63
N GLY A 82 -4.86 17.07 -19.79
CA GLY A 82 -5.90 16.09 -20.05
C GLY A 82 -5.92 15.68 -21.52
N ILE A 83 -6.03 14.39 -21.80
CA ILE A 83 -6.16 13.85 -23.15
C ILE A 83 -7.22 12.75 -23.26
N ASP A 84 -8.01 12.76 -24.33
CA ASP A 84 -8.94 11.68 -24.70
C ASP A 84 -8.64 11.12 -26.09
N PHE A 85 -9.29 10.01 -26.47
CA PHE A 85 -8.97 9.31 -27.72
C PHE A 85 -10.20 9.18 -28.63
N PRO A 86 -10.00 8.98 -29.95
CA PRO A 86 -11.07 8.57 -30.85
C PRO A 86 -11.80 7.33 -30.29
N GLY A 87 -13.11 7.45 -30.06
CA GLY A 87 -13.94 6.37 -29.51
C GLY A 87 -13.82 6.12 -28.00
N GLN A 88 -12.94 6.83 -27.28
CA GLN A 88 -12.76 6.68 -25.83
C GLN A 88 -12.85 8.07 -25.15
N PRO A 89 -14.05 8.48 -24.71
CA PRO A 89 -14.20 9.68 -23.87
C PRO A 89 -13.64 9.42 -22.47
N PHE A 90 -13.47 10.49 -21.69
CA PHE A 90 -13.20 10.35 -20.25
C PHE A 90 -14.36 9.62 -19.57
N VAL A 91 -14.04 8.61 -18.77
CA VAL A 91 -14.97 7.84 -17.95
C VAL A 91 -15.75 8.77 -17.02
N VAL A 92 -15.11 9.76 -16.38
CA VAL A 92 -15.83 10.74 -15.53
C VAL A 92 -16.88 11.57 -16.28
N SER A 93 -16.85 11.60 -17.61
CA SER A 93 -17.86 12.31 -18.42
C SER A 93 -19.08 11.46 -18.78
N LEU A 94 -19.03 10.16 -18.50
CA LEU A 94 -20.13 9.22 -18.74
C LEU A 94 -21.16 9.26 -17.61
N PRO A 95 -22.42 8.85 -17.86
CA PRO A 95 -23.40 8.61 -16.80
C PRO A 95 -22.84 7.71 -15.71
N LYS A 96 -23.11 8.05 -14.44
CA LYS A 96 -22.65 7.28 -13.28
C LYS A 96 -22.92 5.78 -13.45
N GLY A 97 -21.87 4.96 -13.28
CA GLY A 97 -21.92 3.50 -13.36
C GLY A 97 -22.22 2.91 -14.75
N SER A 98 -22.18 3.71 -15.83
CA SER A 98 -22.54 3.26 -17.18
C SER A 98 -21.40 2.63 -17.97
N ASP A 99 -20.15 2.91 -17.60
CA ASP A 99 -18.97 2.28 -18.20
C ASP A 99 -18.93 0.78 -17.85
N PRO A 100 -18.41 -0.11 -18.72
CA PRO A 100 -18.39 -1.56 -18.46
C PRO A 100 -17.71 -1.98 -17.16
N PHE A 101 -16.74 -1.19 -16.67
CA PHE A 101 -16.09 -1.43 -15.38
C PHE A 101 -16.94 -0.98 -14.18
N GLY A 102 -18.12 -0.40 -14.41
CA GLY A 102 -19.05 0.05 -13.38
C GLY A 102 -18.83 1.48 -12.92
N ASN A 103 -18.20 2.32 -13.74
CA ASN A 103 -17.79 3.69 -13.44
C ASN A 103 -18.50 4.74 -14.33
N PRO A 104 -18.35 6.04 -14.06
CA PRO A 104 -17.73 6.65 -12.88
C PRO A 104 -18.61 6.48 -11.63
N GLN A 105 -18.04 6.70 -10.44
CA GLN A 105 -18.78 6.66 -9.16
C GLN A 105 -19.42 8.01 -8.78
N ILE A 106 -19.23 9.02 -9.61
CA ILE A 106 -19.75 10.39 -9.44
C ILE A 106 -20.70 10.74 -10.58
N ASP A 107 -21.43 11.84 -10.42
CA ASP A 107 -22.21 12.40 -11.52
C ASP A 107 -21.30 12.92 -12.64
N PRO A 108 -21.79 12.94 -13.90
CA PRO A 108 -20.96 13.27 -15.06
C PRO A 108 -20.29 14.64 -14.98
N VAL A 109 -19.00 14.68 -15.26
CA VAL A 109 -18.21 15.89 -15.46
C VAL A 109 -18.19 16.24 -16.95
N ALA A 110 -18.63 17.46 -17.30
CA ALA A 110 -18.58 17.91 -18.69
C ALA A 110 -17.14 17.83 -19.24
N ARG A 111 -16.97 17.34 -20.48
CA ARG A 111 -15.66 17.04 -21.08
C ARG A 111 -14.67 18.20 -20.91
N GLU A 112 -15.07 19.41 -21.23
CA GLU A 112 -14.23 20.62 -21.15
C GLU A 112 -13.76 20.96 -19.73
N LYS A 113 -14.37 20.38 -18.70
CA LYS A 113 -14.01 20.57 -17.28
C LYS A 113 -13.17 19.44 -16.72
N VAL A 114 -12.94 18.34 -17.44
CA VAL A 114 -12.30 17.14 -16.88
C VAL A 114 -10.87 17.40 -16.42
N SER A 115 -10.05 18.10 -17.23
CA SER A 115 -8.67 18.45 -16.80
C SER A 115 -8.67 19.26 -15.51
N GLN A 116 -9.58 20.23 -15.37
CA GLN A 116 -9.70 21.06 -14.16
C GLN A 116 -10.23 20.25 -12.97
N PHE A 117 -11.20 19.37 -13.20
CA PHE A 117 -11.74 18.49 -12.18
C PHE A 117 -10.63 17.65 -11.54
N TYR A 118 -9.75 17.03 -12.34
CA TYR A 118 -8.66 16.24 -11.78
C TYR A 118 -7.57 17.08 -11.12
N ALA A 119 -7.25 18.25 -11.67
CA ALA A 119 -6.36 19.20 -10.99
C ALA A 119 -6.90 19.59 -9.61
N ASP A 120 -8.21 19.84 -9.50
CA ASP A 120 -8.87 20.13 -8.23
C ASP A 120 -8.92 18.90 -7.31
N PHE A 121 -9.25 17.72 -7.85
CA PHE A 121 -9.30 16.46 -7.11
C PHE A 121 -7.96 16.15 -6.43
N PHE A 122 -6.83 16.40 -7.11
CA PHE A 122 -5.51 16.13 -6.52
C PHE A 122 -4.99 17.23 -5.60
N MET A 123 -5.51 18.45 -5.68
CA MET A 123 -4.93 19.62 -5.00
C MET A 123 -5.81 20.27 -3.94
N LYS A 124 -7.14 20.10 -4.02
CA LYS A 124 -8.10 20.81 -3.19
C LYS A 124 -8.95 19.81 -2.39
N PRO A 125 -9.01 19.94 -1.05
CA PRO A 125 -9.95 19.16 -0.24
C PRO A 125 -11.39 19.36 -0.73
N SER A 126 -12.13 18.26 -0.89
CA SER A 126 -13.52 18.24 -1.32
C SER A 126 -14.24 17.01 -0.76
N GLU A 127 -15.56 16.96 -0.93
CA GLU A 127 -16.33 15.75 -0.59
C GLU A 127 -15.89 14.56 -1.46
N VAL A 128 -15.61 14.78 -2.75
CA VAL A 128 -15.27 13.72 -3.71
C VAL A 128 -13.97 13.00 -3.35
N ASN A 129 -12.97 13.70 -2.83
CA ASN A 129 -11.69 13.12 -2.41
C ASN A 129 -11.59 12.91 -0.89
N HIS A 130 -12.70 12.99 -0.16
CA HIS A 130 -12.75 12.81 1.29
C HIS A 130 -11.81 13.76 2.06
N GLY A 131 -11.60 14.96 1.52
CA GLY A 131 -10.69 15.97 2.05
C GLY A 131 -9.20 15.65 1.86
N GLN A 132 -8.86 14.53 1.22
CA GLN A 132 -7.48 14.08 1.02
C GLN A 132 -6.97 14.48 -0.36
N THR A 133 -5.71 14.87 -0.46
CA THR A 133 -5.12 15.41 -1.70
C THR A 133 -3.69 14.90 -1.86
N ILE A 134 -3.17 14.88 -3.09
CA ILE A 134 -1.75 14.57 -3.32
C ILE A 134 -0.86 15.61 -2.65
N ASN A 135 -1.27 16.89 -2.69
CA ASN A 135 -0.56 17.95 -1.98
C ASN A 135 -0.55 17.68 -0.46
N GLY A 136 -1.69 17.31 0.12
CA GLY A 136 -1.82 16.96 1.54
C GLY A 136 -0.88 15.85 1.97
N TYR A 137 -0.71 14.81 1.14
CA TYR A 137 0.25 13.73 1.37
C TYR A 137 1.67 14.27 1.49
N TRP A 138 2.12 15.02 0.48
CA TRP A 138 3.49 15.53 0.44
C TRP A 138 3.76 16.55 1.55
N MET A 139 2.77 17.37 1.89
CA MET A 139 2.83 18.28 3.04
C MET A 139 2.95 17.51 4.36
N GLU A 140 2.21 16.41 4.54
CA GLU A 140 2.30 15.56 5.72
C GLU A 140 3.66 14.87 5.83
N GLN A 141 4.08 14.15 4.78
CA GLN A 141 5.32 13.38 4.80
C GLN A 141 6.56 14.26 4.96
N SER A 142 6.52 15.47 4.41
CA SER A 142 7.63 16.43 4.47
C SER A 142 7.55 17.38 5.67
N ARG A 143 6.46 17.33 6.44
CA ARG A 143 6.13 18.30 7.51
C ARG A 143 6.13 19.75 7.01
N GLY A 144 5.61 19.97 5.81
CA GLY A 144 5.54 21.27 5.15
C GLY A 144 6.82 21.70 4.44
N LYS A 145 7.85 20.85 4.35
CA LYS A 145 9.06 21.18 3.58
C LYS A 145 8.85 21.15 2.07
N PHE A 146 7.90 20.35 1.58
CA PHE A 146 7.61 20.19 0.17
C PHE A 146 6.10 20.11 -0.09
N GLY A 147 5.64 20.82 -1.11
CA GLY A 147 4.25 20.80 -1.54
C GLY A 147 4.08 21.33 -2.96
N ILE A 148 2.94 21.03 -3.56
CA ILE A 148 2.57 21.47 -4.91
C ILE A 148 1.90 22.83 -4.77
N THR A 149 2.53 23.87 -5.33
CA THR A 149 2.14 25.26 -5.10
C THR A 149 1.46 25.91 -6.29
N GLU A 150 1.75 25.42 -7.49
CA GLU A 150 1.18 25.96 -8.73
C GLU A 150 0.76 24.79 -9.61
N VAL A 151 -0.50 24.83 -10.05
CA VAL A 151 -1.03 23.88 -11.02
C VAL A 151 -1.64 24.65 -12.18
N GLU A 152 -1.11 24.41 -13.37
CA GLU A 152 -1.72 24.90 -14.60
C GLU A 152 -2.38 23.73 -15.34
N VAL A 153 -3.54 24.01 -15.93
CA VAL A 153 -4.41 23.00 -16.51
C VAL A 153 -4.55 23.22 -18.01
N TYR A 154 -4.42 22.15 -18.77
CA TYR A 154 -4.46 22.16 -20.23
C TYR A 154 -5.38 21.07 -20.78
N GLY A 155 -5.97 21.32 -21.95
CA GLY A 155 -6.91 20.42 -22.61
C GLY A 155 -8.33 20.38 -21.98
N PRO A 156 -9.15 19.36 -22.27
CA PRO A 156 -8.67 18.10 -22.82
C PRO A 156 -8.44 18.07 -24.34
N TYR A 157 -7.29 17.54 -24.75
CA TYR A 157 -6.92 17.35 -26.15
C TYR A 157 -7.38 16.00 -26.69
N ARG A 158 -7.81 15.98 -27.94
CA ARG A 158 -8.08 14.73 -28.65
C ARG A 158 -6.77 14.20 -29.26
N MET A 159 -6.36 13.02 -28.83
CA MET A 159 -5.21 12.31 -29.37
C MET A 159 -5.45 11.88 -30.82
N PRO A 160 -4.39 11.79 -31.66
CA PRO A 160 -4.54 11.49 -33.09
C PRO A 160 -4.87 10.01 -33.38
N LYS A 161 -4.64 9.11 -32.43
CA LYS A 161 -4.83 7.66 -32.57
C LYS A 161 -5.72 7.11 -31.45
N PRO A 162 -6.38 5.96 -31.65
CA PRO A 162 -7.13 5.29 -30.58
C PRO A 162 -6.20 4.79 -29.47
N ILE A 163 -6.73 4.60 -28.26
CA ILE A 163 -5.97 4.22 -27.05
C ILE A 163 -5.15 2.93 -27.25
N TRP A 164 -5.70 1.92 -27.93
CA TRP A 164 -5.03 0.64 -28.16
C TRP A 164 -3.72 0.79 -28.95
N ALA A 165 -3.55 1.85 -29.76
CA ALA A 165 -2.31 2.10 -30.50
C ALA A 165 -1.16 2.53 -29.59
N TYR A 166 -1.47 2.99 -28.37
CA TYR A 166 -0.55 3.39 -27.33
C TYR A 166 -0.39 2.33 -26.24
N GLY A 167 -1.44 1.57 -25.89
CA GLY A 167 -1.40 0.58 -24.80
C GLY A 167 -0.88 -0.81 -25.20
N LEU A 168 -1.24 -1.30 -26.40
CA LEU A 168 -0.95 -2.68 -26.81
C LEU A 168 0.50 -2.93 -27.28
N ASN A 169 1.43 -2.05 -26.93
CA ASN A 169 2.84 -2.16 -27.32
C ASN A 169 3.81 -2.35 -26.13
N GLU A 170 3.29 -2.47 -24.90
CA GLU A 170 4.09 -2.46 -23.69
C GLU A 170 4.52 -3.88 -23.24
N TYR A 171 3.61 -4.86 -23.29
CA TYR A 171 3.85 -6.20 -22.72
C TYR A 171 3.55 -7.37 -23.68
N GLY A 172 4.04 -7.27 -24.93
CA GLY A 172 3.89 -8.37 -25.91
C GLY A 172 2.49 -8.46 -26.54
N GLN A 173 1.67 -7.43 -26.35
CA GLN A 173 0.25 -7.34 -26.71
C GLN A 173 -0.03 -6.98 -28.18
N ASN A 174 1.02 -6.74 -28.96
CA ASN A 174 0.95 -6.20 -30.33
C ASN A 174 0.11 -7.02 -31.32
N ALA A 175 0.00 -8.34 -31.10
CA ALA A 175 -0.78 -9.22 -31.96
C ALA A 175 -2.30 -9.03 -31.78
N GLU A 176 -2.72 -8.41 -30.67
CA GLU A 176 -4.11 -8.29 -30.27
C GLU A 176 -4.73 -6.93 -30.61
N THR A 177 -4.12 -6.15 -31.50
CA THR A 177 -4.74 -4.92 -32.00
C THR A 177 -6.00 -5.23 -32.83
N PRO A 178 -7.07 -4.41 -32.75
CA PRO A 178 -8.32 -4.73 -33.44
C PRO A 178 -8.18 -4.85 -34.96
N ASP A 179 -7.38 -3.98 -35.57
CA ASP A 179 -7.18 -3.90 -37.02
C ASP A 179 -5.96 -4.71 -37.52
N GLY A 180 -5.20 -5.34 -36.62
CA GLY A 180 -4.00 -6.10 -36.95
C GLY A 180 -2.77 -5.25 -37.26
N ILE A 181 -2.87 -3.91 -37.18
CA ILE A 181 -1.70 -3.03 -37.29
C ILE A 181 -0.91 -3.13 -35.99
N ARG A 182 0.42 -3.21 -36.09
CA ARG A 182 1.30 -3.24 -34.91
C ARG A 182 1.17 -1.92 -34.13
N ALA A 183 0.95 -2.01 -32.82
CA ALA A 183 0.97 -0.84 -31.94
C ALA A 183 2.42 -0.37 -31.71
N ASP A 184 2.72 0.90 -31.97
CA ASP A 184 4.07 1.45 -31.84
C ASP A 184 4.08 2.93 -31.39
N SER A 185 2.92 3.44 -30.96
CA SER A 185 2.76 4.86 -30.66
C SER A 185 3.26 5.20 -29.26
N ARG A 186 3.67 6.46 -29.07
CA ARG A 186 4.12 7.00 -27.77
C ARG A 186 3.21 8.14 -27.35
N MET A 187 2.46 7.94 -26.27
CA MET A 187 1.45 8.90 -25.82
C MET A 187 2.08 10.24 -25.46
N GLU A 188 3.20 10.24 -24.74
CA GLU A 188 3.87 11.46 -24.27
C GLU A 188 4.27 12.35 -25.45
N ARG A 189 4.77 11.75 -26.53
CA ARG A 189 5.17 12.48 -27.74
C ARG A 189 3.96 13.15 -28.41
N ASP A 190 2.89 12.40 -28.62
CA ASP A 190 1.71 12.90 -29.32
C ASP A 190 0.93 13.91 -28.45
N CYS A 191 0.81 13.65 -27.15
CA CYS A 191 0.21 14.56 -26.17
C CYS A 191 0.94 15.90 -26.15
N ASP A 192 2.28 15.86 -26.00
CA ASP A 192 3.09 17.07 -25.97
C ASP A 192 3.01 17.83 -27.31
N ALA A 193 2.95 17.11 -28.44
CA ALA A 193 2.83 17.73 -29.76
C ALA A 193 1.50 18.48 -29.92
N VAL A 194 0.37 17.86 -29.53
CA VAL A 194 -0.95 18.50 -29.63
C VAL A 194 -1.06 19.69 -28.67
N TRP A 195 -0.56 19.55 -27.44
CA TRP A 195 -0.52 20.62 -26.46
C TRP A 195 0.31 21.83 -26.95
N MET A 196 1.53 21.59 -27.44
CA MET A 196 2.39 22.66 -27.96
C MET A 196 1.84 23.33 -29.22
N ALA A 197 1.12 22.57 -30.06
CA ALA A 197 0.50 23.12 -31.25
C ALA A 197 -0.59 24.15 -30.93
N GLU A 198 -1.40 23.93 -29.88
CA GLU A 198 -2.37 24.92 -29.42
C GLU A 198 -1.69 26.19 -28.91
N LEU A 199 -0.66 26.04 -28.08
CA LEU A 199 0.02 27.18 -27.45
C LEU A 199 0.94 27.95 -28.42
N GLY A 200 1.29 27.37 -29.56
CA GLY A 200 2.25 27.91 -30.51
C GLY A 200 3.69 28.00 -29.97
N LYS A 201 3.99 27.35 -28.84
CA LYS A 201 5.30 27.36 -28.18
C LYS A 201 5.46 26.17 -27.23
N ASP A 202 6.70 25.79 -26.95
CA ASP A 202 7.02 24.80 -25.92
C ASP A 202 7.12 25.47 -24.54
N VAL A 203 6.15 25.18 -23.66
CA VAL A 203 6.09 25.68 -22.28
C VAL A 203 6.53 24.64 -21.25
N ARG A 204 6.88 23.42 -21.65
CA ARG A 204 7.10 22.29 -20.72
C ARG A 204 8.16 22.57 -19.67
N LYS A 205 9.24 23.26 -20.07
CA LYS A 205 10.34 23.69 -19.18
C LYS A 205 9.93 24.69 -18.08
N ASN A 206 8.71 25.23 -18.14
CA ASN A 206 8.21 26.14 -17.13
C ASN A 206 7.64 25.39 -15.92
N PHE A 207 7.43 24.09 -16.02
CA PHE A 207 6.92 23.25 -14.95
C PHE A 207 8.03 22.35 -14.42
N ASP A 208 7.90 21.98 -13.15
CA ASP A 208 8.77 20.96 -12.59
C ASP A 208 8.35 19.60 -13.14
N ALA A 209 7.06 19.28 -13.18
CA ALA A 209 6.54 18.08 -13.84
C ALA A 209 5.28 18.33 -14.69
N ILE A 210 4.97 17.34 -15.53
CA ILE A 210 3.79 17.32 -16.39
C ILE A 210 3.04 16.01 -16.11
N LEU A 211 1.86 16.13 -15.49
CA LEU A 211 0.90 15.04 -15.38
C LEU A 211 0.09 14.94 -16.68
N ARG A 212 0.30 13.86 -17.43
CA ARG A 212 -0.50 13.51 -18.62
C ARG A 212 -1.62 12.60 -18.17
N LEU A 213 -2.77 13.21 -17.90
CA LEU A 213 -3.97 12.49 -17.49
C LEU A 213 -4.73 12.03 -18.73
N TYR A 214 -4.84 10.73 -18.93
CA TYR A 214 -5.53 10.18 -20.09
C TYR A 214 -6.88 9.59 -19.73
N ALA A 215 -7.84 9.72 -20.64
CA ALA A 215 -9.13 9.05 -20.56
C ALA A 215 -8.96 7.53 -20.56
N SER A 216 -9.77 6.82 -19.77
CA SER A 216 -9.69 5.37 -19.48
C SER A 216 -8.82 5.00 -18.28
N TYR A 217 -8.37 3.74 -18.20
CA TYR A 217 -7.82 3.14 -16.99
C TYR A 217 -6.32 2.87 -17.08
N ASP A 218 -5.68 2.84 -15.92
CA ASP A 218 -4.41 2.16 -15.71
C ASP A 218 -4.63 0.65 -15.66
N GLU A 219 -3.98 -0.12 -16.56
CA GLU A 219 -4.13 -1.58 -16.69
C GLU A 219 -3.87 -2.27 -15.34
N THR A 220 -2.89 -1.80 -14.55
CA THR A 220 -2.60 -2.40 -13.24
C THR A 220 -3.77 -2.36 -12.26
N GLY A 221 -4.74 -1.46 -12.45
CA GLY A 221 -5.91 -1.36 -11.59
C GLY A 221 -7.10 -2.20 -12.03
N VAL A 222 -7.09 -2.78 -13.24
CA VAL A 222 -8.26 -3.48 -13.83
C VAL A 222 -7.98 -4.92 -14.27
N TRP A 223 -6.72 -5.30 -14.51
CA TRP A 223 -6.42 -6.57 -15.16
C TRP A 223 -6.88 -7.80 -14.37
N GLN A 224 -6.83 -7.77 -13.03
CA GLN A 224 -7.16 -8.92 -12.19
C GLN A 224 -8.67 -8.98 -11.96
N GLU A 225 -9.26 -7.85 -11.59
CA GLU A 225 -10.67 -7.68 -11.22
C GLU A 225 -11.59 -7.99 -12.40
N PHE A 226 -11.14 -7.67 -13.62
CA PHE A 226 -11.88 -7.89 -14.85
C PHE A 226 -11.24 -8.96 -15.75
N GLY A 227 -10.38 -9.80 -15.15
CA GLY A 227 -9.82 -11.03 -15.70
C GLY A 227 -10.21 -12.22 -14.83
N GLU A 228 -9.23 -12.79 -14.14
CA GLU A 228 -9.36 -14.04 -13.36
C GLU A 228 -10.35 -13.97 -12.19
N MET A 229 -10.65 -12.78 -11.66
CA MET A 229 -11.67 -12.60 -10.63
C MET A 229 -13.10 -12.64 -11.20
N LYS A 230 -13.28 -12.14 -12.43
CA LYS A 230 -14.60 -12.02 -13.07
C LYS A 230 -14.97 -13.24 -13.90
N PHE A 231 -13.97 -13.88 -14.51
CA PHE A 231 -14.15 -15.00 -15.44
C PHE A 231 -13.37 -16.21 -14.93
N ASN A 232 -13.97 -17.39 -14.99
CA ASN A 232 -13.34 -18.62 -14.50
C ASN A 232 -12.21 -19.11 -15.44
N THR A 233 -12.41 -18.94 -16.74
CA THR A 233 -11.42 -19.21 -17.79
C THR A 233 -11.43 -18.10 -18.84
N LYS A 234 -10.37 -18.01 -19.64
CA LYS A 234 -10.31 -17.04 -20.75
C LYS A 234 -11.35 -17.30 -21.84
N GLU A 235 -11.86 -18.53 -21.95
CA GLU A 235 -12.94 -18.91 -22.85
C GLU A 235 -14.32 -18.43 -22.38
N ASP A 236 -14.49 -18.14 -21.09
CA ASP A 236 -15.74 -17.64 -20.50
C ASP A 236 -15.97 -16.13 -20.75
N ILE A 237 -14.96 -15.43 -21.28
CA ILE A 237 -15.06 -13.99 -21.55
C ILE A 237 -16.11 -13.76 -22.65
N PRO A 238 -17.17 -12.97 -22.41
CA PRO A 238 -18.19 -12.70 -23.40
C PRO A 238 -17.73 -11.62 -24.39
N PRO A 239 -18.35 -11.50 -25.58
CA PRO A 239 -17.90 -10.60 -26.65
C PRO A 239 -17.71 -9.13 -26.22
N GLU A 240 -18.55 -8.63 -25.34
CA GLU A 240 -18.52 -7.24 -24.85
C GLU A 240 -17.30 -6.91 -23.97
N TRP A 241 -16.58 -7.93 -23.49
CA TRP A 241 -15.29 -7.80 -22.80
C TRP A 241 -14.10 -8.16 -23.69
N GLY A 242 -14.37 -8.58 -24.93
CA GLY A 242 -13.39 -9.09 -25.89
C GLY A 242 -12.88 -8.04 -26.88
N ASN A 243 -12.03 -8.51 -27.80
CA ASN A 243 -11.52 -7.67 -28.88
C ASN A 243 -12.68 -7.18 -29.78
N PRO A 244 -12.73 -5.90 -30.16
CA PRO A 244 -13.73 -5.38 -31.10
C PRO A 244 -13.75 -6.12 -32.43
N ASN A 245 -12.63 -6.75 -32.81
CA ASN A 245 -12.58 -7.68 -33.93
C ASN A 245 -12.97 -9.10 -33.47
N PRO A 246 -14.14 -9.62 -33.88
CA PRO A 246 -14.64 -10.91 -33.40
C PRO A 246 -13.83 -12.12 -33.91
N SER A 247 -12.92 -11.93 -34.87
CA SER A 247 -12.00 -13.00 -35.32
C SER A 247 -10.77 -13.14 -34.42
N LYS A 248 -10.59 -12.25 -33.43
CA LYS A 248 -9.46 -12.27 -32.49
C LYS A 248 -9.86 -12.84 -31.13
N PRO A 249 -8.89 -13.29 -30.32
CA PRO A 249 -9.13 -13.68 -28.94
C PRO A 249 -9.88 -12.61 -28.14
N ARG A 250 -10.73 -13.04 -27.21
CA ARG A 250 -11.40 -12.15 -26.25
C ARG A 250 -10.53 -11.82 -25.04
N TRP A 251 -9.33 -12.38 -24.99
CA TRP A 251 -8.36 -12.24 -23.94
C TRP A 251 -7.02 -11.75 -24.48
N ILE A 252 -6.16 -11.30 -23.59
CA ILE A 252 -4.82 -10.79 -23.93
C ILE A 252 -3.85 -11.04 -22.76
N PRO A 253 -2.56 -11.32 -23.00
CA PRO A 253 -1.57 -11.37 -21.92
C PRO A 253 -1.36 -10.00 -21.27
N THR A 254 -0.88 -10.03 -20.02
CA THR A 254 -0.49 -8.83 -19.27
C THR A 254 1.00 -8.90 -18.91
N ARG A 255 1.48 -7.88 -18.18
CA ARG A 255 2.79 -7.94 -17.53
C ARG A 255 2.94 -9.12 -16.54
N TYR A 256 1.85 -9.58 -15.94
CA TYR A 256 1.87 -10.45 -14.77
C TYR A 256 1.34 -11.86 -15.01
N VAL A 257 0.34 -12.00 -15.88
CA VAL A 257 -0.35 -13.26 -16.11
C VAL A 257 -0.56 -13.52 -17.59
N GLU A 258 -0.80 -14.78 -17.94
CA GLU A 258 -0.95 -15.22 -19.31
C GLU A 258 -2.22 -14.69 -19.99
N TRP A 259 -3.23 -14.28 -19.22
CA TRP A 259 -4.48 -13.74 -19.76
C TRP A 259 -5.23 -12.81 -18.79
N THR A 260 -5.91 -11.83 -19.36
CA THR A 260 -7.06 -11.10 -18.81
C THR A 260 -8.07 -10.83 -19.94
N SER A 261 -9.22 -10.23 -19.67
CA SER A 261 -10.12 -9.78 -20.74
C SER A 261 -9.45 -8.74 -21.63
N TRP A 262 -9.72 -8.77 -22.94
CA TRP A 262 -9.12 -7.80 -23.87
C TRP A 262 -9.47 -6.37 -23.47
N LEU A 263 -10.70 -6.12 -22.99
CA LEU A 263 -11.09 -4.80 -22.53
C LEU A 263 -10.23 -4.30 -21.36
N ALA A 264 -9.86 -5.15 -20.41
CA ALA A 264 -8.97 -4.79 -19.30
C ALA A 264 -7.51 -4.67 -19.73
N GLY A 265 -7.00 -5.62 -20.52
CA GLY A 265 -5.60 -5.62 -20.95
C GLY A 265 -5.28 -4.72 -22.15
N SER A 266 -6.28 -4.10 -22.77
CA SER A 266 -6.07 -3.05 -23.79
C SER A 266 -5.97 -1.64 -23.21
N GLN A 267 -6.16 -1.52 -21.90
CA GLN A 267 -5.86 -0.31 -21.14
C GLN A 267 -4.34 -0.06 -21.11
N GLN A 268 -3.93 1.10 -20.61
CA GLN A 268 -2.53 1.52 -20.66
C GLN A 268 -1.89 1.43 -19.28
N TRP A 269 -0.59 1.16 -19.18
CA TRP A 269 0.08 1.29 -17.89
C TRP A 269 0.38 2.76 -17.53
N GLY A 270 0.16 3.08 -16.26
CA GLY A 270 0.78 4.24 -15.63
C GLY A 270 2.31 4.12 -15.66
N LEU A 271 3.00 5.24 -15.87
CA LEU A 271 4.46 5.28 -15.92
C LEU A 271 5.03 6.49 -15.16
N SER A 272 6.29 6.37 -14.75
CA SER A 272 7.09 7.41 -14.09
C SER A 272 7.43 8.63 -14.94
N SER A 273 7.02 8.62 -16.22
CA SER A 273 6.85 9.82 -17.04
C SER A 273 5.69 10.72 -16.57
N MET A 274 5.03 10.37 -15.46
CA MET A 274 3.81 10.99 -14.91
C MET A 274 2.65 10.96 -15.92
N ARG A 275 2.44 9.79 -16.52
CA ARG A 275 1.28 9.49 -17.37
C ARG A 275 0.34 8.55 -16.62
N GLN A 276 -0.90 8.96 -16.40
CA GLN A 276 -1.82 8.27 -15.49
C GLN A 276 -3.26 8.25 -15.99
N GLY A 277 -3.95 7.12 -15.78
CA GLY A 277 -5.36 6.94 -16.12
C GLY A 277 -6.30 7.51 -15.07
N GLU A 278 -7.59 7.56 -15.37
CA GLU A 278 -8.63 8.17 -14.55
C GLU A 278 -8.85 7.51 -13.18
N ASN A 279 -8.43 6.25 -13.04
CA ASN A 279 -8.49 5.46 -11.80
C ASN A 279 -7.16 5.42 -11.04
N SER A 280 -6.12 6.11 -11.52
CA SER A 280 -4.81 5.97 -10.92
C SER A 280 -4.62 6.91 -9.72
N GLY A 281 -4.59 6.32 -8.52
CA GLY A 281 -4.12 6.98 -7.30
C GLY A 281 -2.59 7.01 -7.15
N THR A 282 -1.84 6.33 -8.03
CA THR A 282 -0.38 6.16 -7.89
C THR A 282 0.43 7.38 -8.33
N ILE A 283 -0.21 8.50 -8.72
CA ILE A 283 0.47 9.76 -9.02
C ILE A 283 1.40 10.20 -7.87
N THR A 284 0.98 9.94 -6.62
CA THR A 284 1.80 10.20 -5.44
C THR A 284 3.12 9.42 -5.47
N HIS A 285 3.08 8.14 -5.87
CA HIS A 285 4.27 7.31 -6.05
C HIS A 285 5.17 7.84 -7.17
N GLU A 286 4.59 8.21 -8.32
CA GLU A 286 5.38 8.75 -9.44
C GLU A 286 6.07 10.07 -9.11
N LEU A 287 5.43 10.93 -8.29
CA LEU A 287 6.08 12.15 -7.82
C LEU A 287 7.29 11.84 -6.93
N GLY A 288 7.30 10.69 -6.23
CA GLY A 288 8.47 10.19 -5.50
C GLY A 288 9.67 9.95 -6.41
N HIS A 289 9.46 9.30 -7.55
CA HIS A 289 10.51 9.15 -8.57
C HIS A 289 10.95 10.52 -9.12
N PHE A 290 9.98 11.35 -9.49
CA PHE A 290 10.25 12.56 -10.24
C PHE A 290 10.91 13.65 -9.39
N ALA A 291 10.34 13.96 -8.22
CA ALA A 291 10.79 15.07 -7.37
C ALA A 291 11.98 14.70 -6.47
N PHE A 292 12.17 13.40 -6.19
CA PHE A 292 13.13 12.91 -5.19
C PHE A 292 14.05 11.79 -5.66
N SER A 293 13.89 11.28 -6.89
CA SER A 293 14.73 10.18 -7.40
C SER A 293 14.70 8.92 -6.52
N LEU A 294 13.65 8.71 -5.75
CA LEU A 294 13.44 7.46 -5.02
C LEU A 294 13.17 6.33 -6.03
N PRO A 295 13.76 5.13 -5.89
CA PRO A 295 13.45 4.00 -6.75
C PRO A 295 12.33 3.13 -6.17
N ASP A 296 11.76 2.30 -7.04
CA ASP A 296 10.87 1.20 -6.65
C ASP A 296 11.51 0.26 -5.61
N LEU A 297 10.67 -0.28 -4.74
CA LEU A 297 10.97 -1.36 -3.79
C LEU A 297 10.18 -2.65 -4.08
N ASN A 298 9.23 -2.60 -5.00
CA ASN A 298 8.32 -3.71 -5.27
C ASN A 298 8.97 -4.83 -6.09
N ASN A 299 8.53 -6.05 -5.82
CA ASN A 299 8.84 -7.26 -6.58
C ASN A 299 7.76 -7.53 -7.65
N ASN A 300 7.87 -8.64 -8.38
CA ASN A 300 6.76 -9.23 -9.11
C ASN A 300 6.19 -10.45 -8.34
N PRO A 301 4.97 -10.38 -7.77
CA PRO A 301 4.43 -11.42 -6.90
C PRO A 301 3.90 -12.64 -7.64
N TYR A 302 3.82 -12.58 -8.97
CA TYR A 302 3.25 -13.61 -9.83
C TYR A 302 4.32 -14.48 -10.50
N VAL A 303 5.61 -14.15 -10.34
CA VAL A 303 6.73 -14.87 -10.98
C VAL A 303 7.40 -15.81 -9.97
N LYS A 304 7.57 -17.07 -10.38
CA LYS A 304 8.32 -18.08 -9.62
C LYS A 304 9.82 -18.09 -10.00
N PRO A 305 10.73 -18.42 -9.06
CA PRO A 305 10.48 -18.61 -7.63
C PRO A 305 9.98 -17.32 -6.99
N TYR A 306 9.04 -17.47 -6.06
CA TYR A 306 8.47 -16.34 -5.33
C TYR A 306 9.54 -15.68 -4.48
N ARG A 307 9.45 -14.36 -4.38
CA ARG A 307 10.35 -13.52 -3.58
C ARG A 307 9.49 -12.62 -2.72
N ARG A 308 9.61 -12.64 -1.40
CA ARG A 308 8.92 -11.69 -0.53
C ARG A 308 9.33 -10.26 -0.92
N VAL A 309 8.37 -9.35 -0.98
CA VAL A 309 8.59 -7.92 -1.30
C VAL A 309 9.49 -7.24 -0.25
N ALA A 310 10.04 -6.03 -0.46
CA ALA A 310 10.98 -5.40 0.48
C ALA A 310 10.32 -4.75 1.72
N ALA A 311 9.33 -3.88 1.49
CA ALA A 311 8.67 -3.07 2.51
C ALA A 311 7.14 -3.19 2.48
N GLY A 312 6.57 -3.73 1.40
CA GLY A 312 5.17 -4.05 1.26
C GLY A 312 4.24 -2.87 1.57
N PRO A 313 3.28 -3.00 2.50
CA PRO A 313 2.28 -1.98 2.77
C PRO A 313 2.82 -0.78 3.57
N TRP A 314 4.11 -0.81 3.95
CA TRP A 314 4.71 0.10 4.92
C TRP A 314 5.46 1.30 4.31
N ASP A 315 5.76 1.28 3.01
CA ASP A 315 6.40 2.42 2.32
C ASP A 315 5.73 2.70 0.97
N MET A 316 5.55 3.99 0.65
CA MET A 316 4.96 4.45 -0.61
C MET A 316 5.74 3.96 -1.85
N MET A 317 7.05 3.81 -1.77
CA MET A 317 7.87 3.36 -2.91
C MET A 317 7.79 1.85 -3.16
N ASP A 318 7.08 1.12 -2.30
CA ASP A 318 6.64 -0.25 -2.52
C ASP A 318 5.12 -0.25 -2.83
N ARG A 319 4.42 -1.35 -2.54
CA ARG A 319 2.97 -1.45 -2.67
C ARG A 319 2.19 -0.77 -1.55
N GLY A 320 2.84 -0.07 -0.62
CA GLY A 320 2.20 0.91 0.25
C GLY A 320 1.50 2.02 -0.56
N SER A 321 1.92 2.22 -1.81
CA SER A 321 1.21 3.04 -2.81
C SER A 321 -0.20 2.55 -3.16
N PHE A 322 -0.57 1.30 -2.84
CA PHE A 322 -1.89 0.72 -3.12
C PHE A 322 -2.86 0.82 -1.94
N ASN A 323 -2.38 1.32 -0.79
CA ASN A 323 -3.20 1.48 0.41
C ASN A 323 -4.38 2.44 0.15
N GLY A 324 -5.48 2.19 0.86
CA GLY A 324 -6.74 2.91 0.74
C GLY A 324 -7.94 2.00 0.97
N PRO A 325 -9.17 2.56 0.99
CA PRO A 325 -10.39 1.80 1.15
C PRO A 325 -10.51 0.64 0.15
N GLY A 326 -10.78 -0.56 0.66
CA GLY A 326 -10.90 -1.80 -0.08
C GLY A 326 -9.63 -2.26 -0.82
N GLY A 327 -8.48 -1.68 -0.49
CA GLY A 327 -7.17 -2.22 -0.83
C GLY A 327 -6.90 -2.35 -2.34
N PRO A 328 -6.01 -3.27 -2.75
CA PRO A 328 -5.54 -3.38 -4.12
C PRO A 328 -6.67 -3.72 -5.10
N HIS A 329 -7.72 -4.43 -4.65
CA HIS A 329 -8.85 -4.85 -5.49
C HIS A 329 -9.90 -3.77 -5.75
N ARG A 330 -9.66 -2.54 -5.28
CA ARG A 330 -10.53 -1.38 -5.53
C ARG A 330 -9.84 -0.24 -6.27
N ARG A 331 -8.67 -0.50 -6.86
CA ARG A 331 -7.90 0.48 -7.64
C ARG A 331 -8.52 0.85 -8.99
N TRP A 332 -9.50 0.11 -9.50
CA TRP A 332 -10.20 0.43 -10.76
C TRP A 332 -11.23 1.56 -10.64
N VAL A 333 -11.49 2.07 -9.44
CA VAL A 333 -12.56 3.05 -9.22
C VAL A 333 -12.20 4.43 -9.81
N VAL A 334 -13.17 5.05 -10.49
CA VAL A 334 -13.02 6.37 -11.12
C VAL A 334 -14.04 7.36 -10.52
N PRO A 335 -13.62 8.51 -9.96
CA PRO A 335 -12.23 8.93 -9.68
C PRO A 335 -11.57 8.05 -8.59
N PRO A 336 -10.23 8.13 -8.40
CA PRO A 336 -9.49 7.19 -7.55
C PRO A 336 -9.66 7.49 -6.06
N THR A 337 -10.78 7.03 -5.48
CA THR A 337 -11.18 7.30 -4.09
C THR A 337 -11.11 6.07 -3.19
N GLN A 338 -10.50 4.98 -3.65
CA GLN A 338 -10.45 3.69 -2.97
C GLN A 338 -8.99 3.22 -2.87
N GLY A 339 -8.66 1.98 -3.23
CA GLY A 339 -7.27 1.52 -3.33
C GLY A 339 -6.39 2.52 -4.07
N ALA A 340 -5.18 2.75 -3.54
CA ALA A 340 -4.23 3.78 -3.94
C ALA A 340 -4.62 5.25 -3.66
N ALA A 341 -5.74 5.54 -3.01
CA ALA A 341 -6.11 6.91 -2.63
C ALA A 341 -5.35 7.41 -1.38
N MET A 342 -4.89 6.50 -0.52
CA MET A 342 -4.25 6.80 0.77
C MET A 342 -2.96 6.01 0.93
N PRO A 343 -1.90 6.36 0.20
CA PRO A 343 -0.65 5.62 0.23
C PRO A 343 0.02 5.68 1.61
N ALA A 344 0.77 4.64 1.97
CA ALA A 344 1.54 4.58 3.20
C ALA A 344 2.50 5.77 3.35
N GLY A 345 2.80 6.16 4.59
CA GLY A 345 3.87 7.11 4.86
C GLY A 345 5.24 6.63 4.36
N LEU A 346 6.14 7.58 4.10
CA LEU A 346 7.54 7.26 3.80
C LEU A 346 8.23 6.74 5.07
N MET A 347 8.92 5.61 4.97
CA MET A 347 9.77 5.08 6.03
C MET A 347 10.95 6.03 6.32
N VAL A 348 11.55 5.90 7.51
CA VAL A 348 12.65 6.75 7.97
C VAL A 348 13.78 6.84 6.94
N ARG A 349 14.13 5.73 6.28
CA ARG A 349 15.16 5.72 5.22
C ARG A 349 14.87 6.67 4.07
N ASN A 350 13.62 6.67 3.58
CA ASN A 350 13.20 7.54 2.48
C ASN A 350 13.03 8.99 2.93
N ARG A 351 12.60 9.22 4.17
CA ARG A 351 12.52 10.58 4.72
C ARG A 351 13.90 11.22 4.91
N LEU A 352 14.91 10.44 5.32
CA LEU A 352 16.30 10.89 5.39
C LEU A 352 16.85 11.23 4.02
N GLU A 353 16.61 10.37 3.02
CA GLU A 353 17.03 10.63 1.62
C GLU A 353 16.43 11.93 1.08
N ASN A 354 15.14 12.13 1.29
CA ASN A 354 14.41 13.31 0.85
C ASN A 354 14.73 14.56 1.70
N LYS A 355 15.52 14.42 2.77
CA LYS A 355 15.83 15.48 3.74
C LYS A 355 14.59 16.07 4.43
N PHE A 356 13.52 15.27 4.49
CA PHE A 356 12.30 15.61 5.23
C PHE A 356 12.55 15.56 6.73
N ILE A 357 13.38 14.62 7.16
CA ILE A 357 13.99 14.57 8.48
C ILE A 357 15.52 14.52 8.34
N ASP A 358 16.21 14.75 9.45
CA ASP A 358 17.66 14.61 9.56
C ASP A 358 18.01 13.87 10.87
N GLU A 359 19.29 13.57 11.08
CA GLU A 359 19.75 12.81 12.25
C GLU A 359 19.44 13.51 13.58
N SER A 360 19.15 14.83 13.62
CA SER A 360 18.88 15.55 14.88
C SER A 360 17.57 15.16 15.55
N VAL A 361 16.63 14.57 14.81
CA VAL A 361 15.35 14.08 15.34
C VAL A 361 15.33 12.56 15.55
N LEU A 362 16.48 11.89 15.39
CA LEU A 362 16.65 10.45 15.52
C LEU A 362 17.60 10.13 16.66
N LEU A 363 17.39 8.98 17.31
CA LEU A 363 18.43 8.41 18.16
C LEU A 363 19.39 7.62 17.27
N THR A 364 20.59 8.17 17.05
CA THR A 364 21.62 7.51 16.24
C THR A 364 22.61 6.77 17.14
N LEU A 365 22.70 5.46 16.92
CA LEU A 365 23.55 4.52 17.64
C LEU A 365 24.49 3.81 16.67
N GLY A 366 25.56 3.23 17.19
CA GLY A 366 26.47 2.34 16.45
C GLY A 366 26.57 0.99 17.14
N ARG A 367 26.69 -0.10 16.37
CA ARG A 367 26.88 -1.46 16.87
C ARG A 367 28.11 -1.56 17.79
N ASP A 368 29.24 -0.95 17.42
CA ASP A 368 30.46 -0.91 18.24
C ASP A 368 30.29 -0.04 19.50
N GLY A 369 29.49 1.02 19.39
CA GLY A 369 29.10 1.85 20.53
C GLY A 369 28.26 1.06 21.55
N LEU A 370 27.22 0.36 21.07
CA LEU A 370 26.36 -0.50 21.89
C LEU A 370 27.12 -1.64 22.54
N ALA A 371 28.12 -2.22 21.87
CA ALA A 371 28.98 -3.23 22.47
C ALA A 371 29.75 -2.73 23.71
N LYS A 372 29.96 -1.42 23.84
CA LYS A 372 30.64 -0.78 24.98
C LYS A 372 29.67 -0.24 26.02
N SER A 373 28.56 0.35 25.57
CA SER A 373 27.57 1.01 26.46
C SER A 373 26.50 0.06 27.00
N GLY A 374 26.22 -1.06 26.31
CA GLY A 374 25.09 -1.92 26.60
C GLY A 374 23.77 -1.35 26.06
N LEU A 375 22.70 -1.52 26.83
CA LEU A 375 21.33 -1.17 26.48
C LEU A 375 21.14 0.34 26.22
N ALA A 376 20.41 0.67 25.15
CA ALA A 376 19.85 1.99 24.91
C ALA A 376 18.31 1.90 24.92
N VAL A 377 17.64 2.86 25.55
CA VAL A 377 16.18 2.93 25.65
C VAL A 377 15.73 4.31 25.18
N ALA A 378 14.68 4.37 24.36
CA ALA A 378 14.17 5.61 23.82
C ALA A 378 12.68 5.56 23.59
N GLU A 379 12.01 6.70 23.81
CA GLU A 379 10.62 6.90 23.43
C GLU A 379 10.56 7.40 21.98
N VAL A 380 9.88 6.64 21.13
CA VAL A 380 9.71 6.94 19.70
C VAL A 380 8.27 7.34 19.43
N ARG A 381 8.07 8.46 18.75
CA ARG A 381 6.74 8.92 18.33
C ARG A 381 6.39 8.34 16.97
N ALA A 382 5.09 8.15 16.73
CA ALA A 382 4.57 7.67 15.46
C ALA A 382 5.10 8.51 14.29
N ARG A 383 5.54 7.84 13.22
CA ARG A 383 6.19 8.49 12.07
C ARG A 383 5.30 9.56 11.41
N ALA A 384 3.99 9.44 11.51
CA ALA A 384 3.02 10.40 10.97
C ALA A 384 3.12 11.81 11.60
N VAL A 385 3.69 11.95 12.82
CA VAL A 385 3.77 13.23 13.54
C VAL A 385 5.21 13.66 13.83
N ALA A 386 5.40 14.92 14.19
CA ALA A 386 6.68 15.41 14.70
C ALA A 386 6.96 14.85 16.11
N PRO A 387 8.22 14.51 16.44
CA PRO A 387 8.54 14.10 17.80
C PRO A 387 8.33 15.27 18.77
N LEU A 388 7.88 14.93 19.98
CA LEU A 388 7.77 15.88 21.09
C LEU A 388 9.16 16.09 21.72
N PRO A 389 9.37 17.19 22.49
CA PRO A 389 10.60 17.38 23.24
C PRO A 389 10.95 16.16 24.10
N GLY A 390 12.18 15.67 23.97
CA GLY A 390 12.66 14.48 24.69
C GLY A 390 12.34 13.13 24.04
N THR A 391 11.67 13.12 22.89
CA THR A 391 11.34 11.90 22.12
C THR A 391 11.95 11.94 20.73
N TYR A 392 11.93 10.81 20.01
CA TYR A 392 12.54 10.69 18.69
C TYR A 392 11.52 10.33 17.61
N ALA A 393 11.82 10.67 16.35
CA ALA A 393 11.05 10.23 15.19
C ALA A 393 11.37 8.77 14.79
N GLY A 394 12.44 8.20 15.34
CA GLY A 394 12.93 6.85 15.07
C GLY A 394 14.31 6.64 15.65
N ILE A 395 14.81 5.42 15.51
CA ILE A 395 16.16 5.01 15.93
C ILE A 395 16.93 4.56 14.69
N VAL A 396 18.20 4.92 14.59
CA VAL A 396 19.14 4.41 13.59
C VAL A 396 20.25 3.67 14.31
N ILE A 397 20.55 2.44 13.91
CA ILE A 397 21.69 1.67 14.43
C ILE A 397 22.64 1.36 13.27
N LYS A 398 23.76 2.07 13.23
CA LYS A 398 24.82 1.89 12.22
C LYS A 398 25.57 0.59 12.48
N LEU A 399 25.76 -0.24 11.44
CA LEU A 399 26.54 -1.48 11.51
C LEU A 399 28.03 -1.17 11.38
N ASP A 400 28.56 -0.39 12.32
CA ASP A 400 29.95 0.04 12.40
C ASP A 400 30.84 -0.96 13.16
N GLY A 401 32.07 -0.56 13.47
CA GLY A 401 33.08 -1.38 14.16
C GLY A 401 34.15 -1.95 13.23
N GLU A 402 34.90 -2.93 13.72
CA GLU A 402 36.04 -3.54 13.01
C GLU A 402 35.64 -4.20 11.68
N LYS A 403 34.44 -4.79 11.64
CA LYS A 403 33.86 -5.42 10.44
C LYS A 403 32.56 -4.71 10.05
N PRO A 404 32.63 -3.51 9.44
CA PRO A 404 31.43 -2.74 9.12
C PRO A 404 30.54 -3.46 8.12
N GLY A 405 29.23 -3.19 8.20
CA GLY A 405 28.19 -3.81 7.39
C GLY A 405 27.48 -4.99 8.07
N ASP A 406 26.43 -5.46 7.40
CA ASP A 406 25.64 -6.62 7.78
C ASP A 406 26.46 -7.91 7.73
N LEU A 407 26.49 -8.62 8.85
CA LEU A 407 27.21 -9.88 9.03
C LEU A 407 26.32 -11.11 8.82
N THR A 408 25.06 -10.91 8.41
CA THR A 408 24.14 -12.01 8.07
C THR A 408 24.80 -12.92 7.01
N PRO A 409 24.87 -14.24 7.24
CA PRO A 409 25.37 -15.17 6.23
C PRO A 409 24.60 -15.06 4.91
N PRO A 410 25.24 -15.31 3.75
CA PRO A 410 24.53 -15.39 2.48
C PRO A 410 23.42 -16.45 2.53
N ASP A 411 22.30 -16.14 1.90
CA ASP A 411 21.14 -17.01 1.73
C ASP A 411 20.76 -17.06 0.25
N ASP A 412 20.15 -18.16 -0.20
CA ASP A 412 19.84 -18.36 -1.61
C ASP A 412 18.39 -17.97 -1.93
N PRO A 413 18.18 -16.81 -2.56
CA PRO A 413 16.84 -16.36 -2.94
C PRO A 413 16.14 -17.22 -3.99
N ALA A 414 16.83 -18.15 -4.66
CA ALA A 414 16.19 -19.08 -5.58
C ALA A 414 15.39 -20.17 -4.86
N VAL A 415 15.71 -20.45 -3.59
CA VAL A 415 15.09 -21.52 -2.79
C VAL A 415 14.40 -21.01 -1.54
N ASN A 416 14.80 -19.84 -1.02
CA ASN A 416 14.16 -19.19 0.12
C ASN A 416 13.42 -17.91 -0.30
N PRO A 417 12.07 -17.89 -0.32
CA PRO A 417 11.32 -16.69 -0.66
C PRO A 417 11.51 -15.54 0.34
N LEU A 418 11.88 -15.84 1.59
CA LEU A 418 12.12 -14.86 2.65
C LEU A 418 13.54 -14.30 2.63
N SER A 419 14.35 -14.72 1.66
CA SER A 419 15.71 -14.21 1.52
C SER A 419 15.72 -12.74 1.14
N ALA A 420 16.37 -11.92 1.98
CA ALA A 420 16.72 -10.54 1.67
C ALA A 420 17.70 -10.41 0.49
N GLY A 421 18.19 -11.55 -0.03
CA GLY A 421 19.19 -11.63 -1.08
C GLY A 421 20.59 -11.31 -0.57
N THR A 422 21.36 -10.54 -1.34
CA THR A 422 22.72 -10.15 -0.93
C THR A 422 22.70 -9.35 0.39
N PRO A 423 23.37 -9.83 1.47
CA PRO A 423 23.34 -9.21 2.79
C PRO A 423 24.29 -8.01 2.88
N ASN A 424 24.03 -6.95 2.11
CA ASN A 424 24.86 -5.75 2.05
C ASN A 424 24.19 -4.52 2.65
N TYR A 425 23.58 -4.69 3.83
CA TYR A 425 22.94 -3.61 4.58
C TYR A 425 23.94 -2.89 5.49
N ALA A 426 23.70 -1.60 5.73
CA ALA A 426 24.61 -0.69 6.43
C ALA A 426 24.09 -0.28 7.82
N PHE A 427 22.76 -0.26 8.01
CA PHE A 427 22.16 0.15 9.27
C PHE A 427 20.72 -0.37 9.43
N TYR A 428 20.25 -0.39 10.67
CA TYR A 428 18.85 -0.59 11.01
C TYR A 428 18.13 0.74 11.20
N THR A 429 16.84 0.77 10.89
CA THR A 429 15.89 1.78 11.36
C THR A 429 14.80 1.12 12.20
N LEU A 430 14.39 1.80 13.27
CA LEU A 430 13.16 1.51 14.00
C LEU A 430 12.26 2.73 13.96
N GLU A 431 10.98 2.52 13.66
CA GLU A 431 9.95 3.56 13.62
C GLU A 431 8.63 3.01 14.15
N VAL A 432 7.83 3.89 14.76
CA VAL A 432 6.48 3.54 15.23
C VAL A 432 5.48 3.89 14.14
N VAL A 433 4.67 2.92 13.74
CA VAL A 433 3.53 3.12 12.85
C VAL A 433 2.28 3.23 13.71
N GLN A 434 1.50 4.29 13.48
CA GLN A 434 0.17 4.44 14.03
C GLN A 434 -0.77 4.76 12.87
N ARG A 435 -1.95 4.16 12.86
CA ARG A 435 -2.99 4.26 11.83
C ARG A 435 -3.72 5.61 11.90
N ILE A 436 -2.97 6.67 11.65
CA ILE A 436 -3.40 8.07 11.58
C ILE A 436 -2.83 8.75 10.33
N GLY A 437 -3.48 9.80 9.87
CA GLY A 437 -3.10 10.51 8.64
C GLY A 437 -3.15 9.57 7.44
N TYR A 438 -2.09 9.59 6.63
CA TYR A 438 -1.96 8.68 5.50
C TYR A 438 -1.69 7.22 5.91
N ASP A 439 -1.15 7.00 7.11
CA ASP A 439 -0.97 5.65 7.65
C ASP A 439 -2.29 5.03 8.16
N SER A 440 -3.44 5.72 8.15
CA SER A 440 -4.73 5.10 8.55
C SER A 440 -5.08 3.82 7.79
N PHE A 441 -4.56 3.67 6.57
CA PHE A 441 -4.78 2.51 5.70
C PHE A 441 -3.60 1.54 5.64
N THR A 442 -2.63 1.65 6.55
CA THR A 442 -1.71 0.54 6.84
C THR A 442 -2.43 -0.55 7.63
N PRO A 443 -2.02 -1.82 7.49
CA PRO A 443 -2.77 -2.95 8.03
C PRO A 443 -2.69 -3.07 9.56
N ASP A 444 -1.71 -2.42 10.21
CA ASP A 444 -1.49 -2.54 11.66
C ASP A 444 -0.88 -1.26 12.26
N ASN A 445 -0.83 -1.19 13.59
CA ASN A 445 -0.05 -0.23 14.38
C ASN A 445 1.07 -0.98 15.10
N GLY A 446 2.19 -0.36 15.43
CA GLY A 446 3.26 -1.05 16.17
C GLY A 446 4.64 -0.54 15.81
N VAL A 447 5.67 -1.33 16.12
CA VAL A 447 7.07 -1.00 15.79
C VAL A 447 7.49 -1.72 14.52
N LEU A 448 7.94 -0.94 13.55
CA LEU A 448 8.51 -1.41 12.29
C LEU A 448 10.04 -1.39 12.39
N ILE A 449 10.67 -2.53 12.15
CA ILE A 449 12.13 -2.67 12.10
C ILE A 449 12.54 -2.95 10.65
N ALA A 450 13.58 -2.27 10.16
CA ALA A 450 14.08 -2.52 8.81
C ALA A 450 15.60 -2.41 8.70
N LYS A 451 16.18 -3.24 7.84
CA LYS A 451 17.56 -3.11 7.35
C LYS A 451 17.60 -2.13 6.19
N ASN A 452 18.66 -1.34 6.10
CA ASN A 452 18.81 -0.31 5.08
C ASN A 452 20.19 -0.32 4.44
N LYS A 453 20.23 0.00 3.15
CA LYS A 453 21.47 0.22 2.39
C LYS A 453 21.76 1.72 2.29
N ASP A 454 23.03 2.07 2.19
CA ASP A 454 23.45 3.45 1.90
C ASP A 454 22.97 3.86 0.50
N SER A 455 23.23 3.02 -0.50
CA SER A 455 22.71 3.21 -1.85
C SER A 455 21.21 2.88 -1.91
N LEU A 456 20.42 3.78 -2.49
CA LEU A 456 19.04 3.51 -2.87
C LEU A 456 18.92 2.48 -4.01
N ARG A 457 20.02 2.24 -4.73
CA ARG A 457 20.06 1.38 -5.91
C ARG A 457 20.86 0.12 -5.63
N GLY A 458 20.26 -1.02 -5.97
CA GLY A 458 20.92 -2.32 -5.90
C GLY A 458 19.89 -3.43 -5.99
N ARG A 459 20.04 -4.30 -7.01
CA ARG A 459 19.28 -5.55 -7.08
C ARG A 459 19.71 -6.45 -5.93
N ASN A 460 18.76 -7.18 -5.34
CA ASN A 460 19.03 -8.11 -4.24
C ASN A 460 19.57 -9.48 -4.70
N GLY A 461 19.72 -9.72 -6.01
CA GLY A 461 20.29 -10.95 -6.56
C GLY A 461 19.29 -12.11 -6.66
N GLY A 462 19.64 -13.11 -7.47
CA GLY A 462 18.82 -14.31 -7.74
C GLY A 462 17.74 -14.11 -8.80
N PRO A 463 16.92 -15.15 -9.07
CA PRO A 463 15.76 -15.03 -9.93
C PRO A 463 14.74 -14.01 -9.37
N ASN A 464 14.01 -13.35 -10.28
CA ASN A 464 13.00 -12.34 -9.93
C ASN A 464 13.58 -11.22 -9.02
N GLU A 465 14.85 -10.87 -9.21
CA GLU A 465 15.50 -9.82 -8.42
C GLU A 465 14.87 -8.45 -8.66
N PHE A 466 14.81 -7.66 -7.59
CA PHE A 466 14.24 -6.32 -7.60
C PHE A 466 15.12 -5.38 -6.79
N ASN A 467 14.88 -4.08 -6.91
CA ASN A 467 15.63 -3.09 -6.16
C ASN A 467 15.21 -3.16 -4.68
N SER A 468 16.18 -3.31 -3.77
CA SER A 468 15.91 -3.52 -2.35
C SER A 468 16.96 -2.80 -1.53
N TYR A 469 16.66 -1.57 -1.14
CA TYR A 469 17.50 -0.74 -0.25
C TYR A 469 16.89 -0.58 1.14
N ILE A 470 15.64 -0.99 1.31
CA ILE A 470 14.95 -1.22 2.58
C ILE A 470 14.59 -2.71 2.62
N TRP A 471 14.68 -3.34 3.78
CA TRP A 471 14.16 -4.68 4.02
C TRP A 471 13.52 -4.75 5.40
N VAL A 472 12.19 -4.81 5.44
CA VAL A 472 11.42 -4.94 6.67
C VAL A 472 11.71 -6.29 7.32
N ILE A 473 11.94 -6.28 8.64
CA ILE A 473 11.97 -7.48 9.47
C ILE A 473 10.53 -7.85 9.80
N ASP A 474 10.21 -9.12 9.59
CA ASP A 474 8.86 -9.64 9.73
C ASP A 474 8.71 -10.35 11.08
N ALA A 475 7.79 -9.89 11.93
CA ALA A 475 7.45 -10.56 13.18
C ALA A 475 6.76 -11.91 12.95
N HIS A 476 6.14 -12.10 11.77
CA HIS A 476 5.42 -13.30 11.33
C HIS A 476 5.93 -13.78 9.96
N PRO A 477 7.16 -14.31 9.89
CA PRO A 477 7.78 -14.69 8.62
C PRO A 477 7.10 -15.88 7.92
N GLU A 478 6.25 -16.63 8.62
CA GLU A 478 5.39 -17.67 8.04
C GLU A 478 4.47 -17.12 6.94
N ASP A 479 4.07 -17.97 5.98
CA ASP A 479 3.08 -17.58 4.98
C ASP A 479 1.78 -17.12 5.67
N ILE A 480 1.35 -15.89 5.39
CA ILE A 480 0.18 -15.28 6.02
C ILE A 480 -1.11 -16.07 5.74
N HIS A 481 -1.12 -16.88 4.66
CA HIS A 481 -2.18 -17.82 4.33
C HIS A 481 -3.58 -17.17 4.30
N VAL A 482 -3.67 -15.99 3.69
CA VAL A 482 -4.93 -15.24 3.49
C VAL A 482 -5.44 -15.41 2.05
N VAL A 483 -6.75 -15.54 1.91
CA VAL A 483 -7.42 -15.58 0.60
C VAL A 483 -7.24 -14.23 -0.08
N ASP A 484 -6.75 -14.24 -1.32
CA ASP A 484 -6.68 -13.06 -2.18
C ASP A 484 -8.07 -12.74 -2.74
N TYR A 485 -8.64 -13.70 -3.46
CA TYR A 485 -9.98 -13.58 -4.03
C TYR A 485 -10.63 -14.96 -4.18
N VAL A 486 -11.94 -14.96 -4.47
CA VAL A 486 -12.70 -16.16 -4.78
C VAL A 486 -13.11 -16.11 -6.24
N LYS A 487 -12.75 -17.14 -7.01
CA LYS A 487 -13.14 -17.27 -8.42
C LYS A 487 -14.66 -17.45 -8.57
N PRO A 488 -15.22 -17.24 -9.77
CA PRO A 488 -16.65 -17.46 -10.03
C PRO A 488 -17.13 -18.90 -9.71
N ASN A 489 -16.26 -19.89 -9.80
CA ASN A 489 -16.55 -21.29 -9.46
C ASN A 489 -16.48 -21.60 -7.94
N GLY A 490 -16.14 -20.63 -7.10
CA GLY A 490 -15.98 -20.79 -5.65
C GLY A 490 -14.57 -21.20 -5.18
N GLU A 491 -13.61 -21.42 -6.09
CA GLU A 491 -12.22 -21.69 -5.74
C GLU A 491 -11.60 -20.47 -5.04
N LYS A 492 -10.95 -20.71 -3.90
CA LYS A 492 -10.20 -19.70 -3.17
C LYS A 492 -8.78 -19.61 -3.74
N VAL A 493 -8.40 -18.44 -4.22
CA VAL A 493 -7.03 -18.14 -4.60
C VAL A 493 -6.34 -17.51 -3.39
N MET A 494 -5.24 -18.11 -2.95
CA MET A 494 -4.47 -17.63 -1.80
C MET A 494 -3.46 -16.58 -2.27
N ARG A 495 -3.19 -15.59 -1.41
CA ARG A 495 -2.05 -14.68 -1.60
C ARG A 495 -0.77 -15.51 -1.58
N THR A 496 0.18 -15.14 -2.41
CA THR A 496 1.51 -15.78 -2.40
C THR A 496 2.38 -15.10 -1.34
N VAL A 497 3.41 -15.79 -0.87
CA VAL A 497 4.48 -15.17 -0.02
C VAL A 497 5.16 -13.95 -0.68
N ALA A 498 5.01 -13.80 -1.99
CA ALA A 498 5.52 -12.65 -2.73
C ALA A 498 4.54 -11.47 -2.79
N ASP A 499 3.25 -11.68 -2.49
CA ASP A 499 2.28 -10.61 -2.35
C ASP A 499 2.74 -9.64 -1.26
N TYR A 500 2.49 -8.35 -1.44
CA TYR A 500 2.96 -7.37 -0.47
C TYR A 500 2.24 -7.47 0.88
N ARG A 501 1.00 -7.97 0.87
CA ARG A 501 0.20 -8.21 2.06
C ARG A 501 0.72 -9.36 2.90
N GLN A 502 1.74 -10.09 2.45
CA GLN A 502 2.54 -10.98 3.32
C GLN A 502 3.12 -10.23 4.52
N LEU A 503 3.32 -8.91 4.42
CA LEU A 503 3.84 -8.08 5.52
C LEU A 503 2.74 -7.38 6.33
N ASN A 504 1.48 -7.80 6.22
CA ASN A 504 0.38 -7.09 6.91
C ASN A 504 0.47 -7.19 8.44
N ASP A 505 1.06 -8.26 8.96
CA ASP A 505 1.25 -8.57 10.37
C ASP A 505 2.71 -8.39 10.83
N ALA A 506 3.56 -7.76 10.01
CA ALA A 506 5.00 -7.68 10.26
C ALA A 506 5.43 -6.82 11.47
N LEU A 507 4.51 -6.05 12.07
CA LEU A 507 4.87 -5.13 13.16
C LEU A 507 5.06 -5.86 14.49
N PHE A 508 6.01 -5.36 15.27
CA PHE A 508 6.29 -5.81 16.63
C PHE A 508 5.46 -5.03 17.65
N HIS A 509 5.02 -5.71 18.71
CA HIS A 509 4.12 -5.17 19.73
C HIS A 509 4.67 -5.36 21.14
N ALA A 510 4.34 -4.45 22.06
CA ALA A 510 4.82 -4.53 23.43
C ALA A 510 4.12 -5.63 24.24
N GLY A 511 4.89 -6.32 25.08
CA GLY A 511 4.38 -7.27 26.08
C GLY A 511 4.06 -8.66 25.54
N LEU A 512 3.64 -9.52 26.48
CA LEU A 512 3.30 -10.92 26.19
C LEU A 512 1.87 -11.05 25.67
N ASP A 513 1.61 -12.13 24.93
CA ASP A 513 0.29 -12.50 24.41
C ASP A 513 -0.37 -11.42 23.53
N SER A 514 0.42 -10.53 22.89
CA SER A 514 -0.06 -9.49 21.97
C SER A 514 -0.63 -10.06 20.67
N GLY A 515 -0.20 -11.27 20.29
CA GLY A 515 -0.42 -11.82 18.95
C GLY A 515 0.79 -11.65 18.03
N SER A 516 1.78 -10.84 18.43
CA SER A 516 3.04 -10.61 17.73
C SER A 516 4.26 -10.77 18.64
N GLN A 517 5.46 -10.67 18.07
CA GLN A 517 6.72 -10.64 18.81
C GLN A 517 6.94 -9.27 19.45
N TYR A 518 7.50 -9.26 20.66
CA TYR A 518 7.97 -8.05 21.33
C TYR A 518 9.49 -7.89 21.25
N GLU A 519 10.20 -8.91 20.77
CA GLU A 519 11.67 -8.91 20.65
C GLU A 519 12.12 -9.52 19.33
N TRP A 520 13.29 -9.10 18.87
CA TRP A 520 13.96 -9.69 17.72
C TRP A 520 15.47 -9.77 17.97
N GLU A 521 16.05 -10.95 17.80
CA GLU A 521 17.49 -11.17 17.91
C GLU A 521 18.11 -11.33 16.51
N ASP A 522 19.07 -10.48 16.20
CA ASP A 522 19.95 -10.62 15.04
C ASP A 522 21.33 -11.11 15.50
N THR A 523 21.42 -12.43 15.72
CA THR A 523 22.63 -13.08 16.22
C THR A 523 23.88 -12.77 15.38
N PRO A 524 23.86 -12.79 14.02
CA PRO A 524 25.01 -12.40 13.21
C PRO A 524 25.57 -11.00 13.49
N ASN A 525 24.70 -10.00 13.69
CA ASN A 525 25.14 -8.65 14.02
C ASN A 525 25.23 -8.38 15.52
N ARG A 526 24.92 -9.38 16.37
CA ARG A 526 24.96 -9.29 17.84
C ARG A 526 24.11 -8.14 18.37
N LEU A 527 22.94 -7.95 17.79
CA LEU A 527 21.96 -6.95 18.21
C LEU A 527 20.69 -7.65 18.68
N HIS A 528 20.08 -7.12 19.74
CA HIS A 528 18.79 -7.57 20.25
C HIS A 528 17.89 -6.35 20.42
N PHE A 529 16.74 -6.38 19.77
CA PHE A 529 15.76 -5.31 19.73
C PHE A 529 14.59 -5.68 20.64
N TYR A 530 14.11 -4.72 21.44
CA TYR A 530 13.00 -4.90 22.36
C TYR A 530 11.96 -3.81 22.12
N VAL A 531 10.69 -4.20 22.08
CA VAL A 531 9.53 -3.31 22.06
C VAL A 531 8.88 -3.33 23.44
N ILE A 532 8.80 -2.15 24.04
CA ILE A 532 8.30 -1.92 25.40
C ILE A 532 7.31 -0.76 25.39
N ASP A 533 6.35 -0.77 26.32
CA ASP A 533 5.34 0.29 26.53
C ASP A 533 5.85 1.41 27.42
#